data_AF-A0A7S2DMH0-F1
#
_entry.id   AF-A0A7S2DMH0-F1
#
_cell.length_a   1.000
_cell.length_b   1.000
_cell.length_c   1.000
_cell.angle_alpha   90.00
_cell.angle_beta   90.00
_cell.angle_gamma   90.00
#
_symmetry.space_group_name_H-M   'P 1'
#
loop_
_entity.id
_entity.type
_entity.pdbx_description
1 polymer ?
#
loop_
_entity_poly.entity_id
_entity_poly.type
_entity_poly.pdbx_seq_one_letter_code
_entity_poly.pdbx_strand_id
1 'polypeptide(L)'
;KLIEIFGCACAAGVAATFGTPFGAVLFSIEITAMCYIVKNLPQAFFCAVCGTTLASMCDFESSVSLFSDNYSVANWYTPFDMVLFVALGTVCGLLGSVFVHFVSILSKIRNRLLDQGKIKGTLKLKQKTVIQRPFY
;
A
#
# COMPACT_ATOMS: atom_id res chain seq x y z
N LYS A 1 -1.43 -0.27 -21.63
CA LYS A 1 -1.74 -1.72 -21.48
C LYS A 1 -1.20 -2.33 -20.19
N LEU A 2 0.12 -2.51 -20.00
CA LEU A 2 0.65 -3.17 -18.77
C LEU A 2 0.24 -2.44 -17.48
N ILE A 3 0.35 -1.11 -17.46
CA ILE A 3 -0.07 -0.26 -16.32
C ILE A 3 -1.57 -0.42 -16.00
N GLU A 4 -2.42 -0.58 -17.03
CA GLU A 4 -3.87 -0.79 -16.84
C GLU A 4 -4.14 -2.15 -16.18
N ILE A 5 -3.42 -3.20 -16.58
CA ILE A 5 -3.55 -4.54 -15.97
C ILE A 5 -3.05 -4.51 -14.52
N PHE A 6 -1.95 -3.82 -14.23
CA PHE A 6 -1.47 -3.62 -12.86
C PHE A 6 -2.47 -2.83 -12.00
N GLY A 7 -3.14 -1.83 -12.57
CA GLY A 7 -4.23 -1.12 -11.91
C GLY A 7 -5.41 -2.04 -11.57
N CYS A 8 -5.88 -2.84 -12.53
CA CYS A 8 -6.94 -3.82 -12.27
C CYS A 8 -6.55 -4.85 -11.20
N ALA A 9 -5.30 -5.33 -11.21
CA ALA A 9 -4.79 -6.26 -10.22
C ALA A 9 -4.70 -5.63 -8.81
N CYS A 10 -4.23 -4.39 -8.71
CA CYS A 10 -4.20 -3.63 -7.46
C CYS A 10 -5.62 -3.42 -6.91
N ALA A 11 -6.55 -2.96 -7.75
CA ALA A 11 -7.95 -2.80 -7.38
C ALA A 11 -8.58 -4.11 -6.87
N ALA A 12 -8.32 -5.25 -7.55
CA ALA A 12 -8.81 -6.56 -7.11
C ALA A 12 -8.24 -6.99 -5.75
N GLY A 13 -6.94 -6.79 -5.51
CA GLY A 13 -6.31 -7.14 -4.23
C GLY A 13 -6.80 -6.28 -3.06
N VAL A 14 -6.93 -4.97 -3.28
CA VAL A 14 -7.47 -4.03 -2.29
C VAL A 14 -8.94 -4.36 -2.00
N ALA A 15 -9.74 -4.62 -3.03
CA ALA A 15 -11.14 -5.00 -2.87
C ALA A 15 -11.32 -6.33 -2.11
N ALA A 16 -10.47 -7.33 -2.39
CA ALA A 16 -10.47 -8.61 -1.67
C ALA A 16 -10.11 -8.46 -0.18
N THR A 17 -9.27 -7.47 0.17
CA THR A 17 -8.82 -7.27 1.56
C THR A 17 -9.82 -6.45 2.37
N PHE A 18 -10.41 -5.42 1.78
CA PHE A 18 -11.29 -4.48 2.50
C PHE A 18 -12.79 -4.70 2.26
N GLY A 19 -13.16 -5.53 1.29
CA GLY A 19 -14.56 -5.77 0.94
C GLY A 19 -15.26 -4.60 0.23
N THR A 20 -14.54 -3.56 -0.18
CA THR A 20 -15.11 -2.33 -0.79
C THR A 20 -14.68 -2.16 -2.25
N PRO A 21 -15.46 -2.61 -3.25
CA PRO A 21 -15.05 -2.56 -4.65
C PRO A 21 -14.93 -1.12 -5.19
N PHE A 22 -15.82 -0.20 -4.79
CA PHE A 22 -15.76 1.20 -5.22
C PHE A 22 -14.52 1.93 -4.68
N GLY A 23 -14.26 1.79 -3.38
CA GLY A 23 -13.09 2.40 -2.74
C GLY A 23 -11.78 1.87 -3.32
N ALA A 24 -11.72 0.56 -3.62
CA ALA A 24 -10.54 -0.07 -4.21
C ALA A 24 -10.21 0.45 -5.62
N VAL A 25 -11.22 0.67 -6.46
CA VAL A 25 -11.01 1.24 -7.81
C VAL A 25 -10.56 2.69 -7.72
N LEU A 26 -11.19 3.51 -6.87
CA LEU A 26 -10.80 4.91 -6.68
C LEU A 26 -9.35 5.03 -6.17
N PHE A 27 -8.99 4.21 -5.17
CA PHE A 27 -7.63 4.14 -4.65
C PHE A 27 -6.62 3.72 -5.73
N SER A 28 -6.97 2.73 -6.55
CA SER A 28 -6.10 2.31 -7.65
C SER A 28 -5.92 3.41 -8.69
N ILE A 29 -6.95 4.23 -8.95
CA ILE A 29 -6.85 5.38 -9.86
C ILE A 29 -5.96 6.44 -9.25
N GLU A 30 -6.16 6.79 -7.98
CA GLU A 30 -5.38 7.81 -7.26
C GLU A 30 -3.87 7.50 -7.28
N ILE A 31 -3.48 6.25 -7.02
CA ILE A 31 -2.07 5.82 -7.04
C ILE A 31 -1.48 5.79 -8.46
N THR A 32 -2.31 5.55 -9.48
CA THR A 32 -1.85 5.36 -10.88
C THR A 32 -2.03 6.63 -11.73
N ALA A 33 -2.60 7.70 -11.18
CA ALA A 33 -3.01 8.91 -11.92
C ALA A 33 -1.82 9.76 -12.40
N MET A 34 -1.23 9.35 -13.52
CA MET A 34 -0.54 10.27 -14.45
C MET A 34 -1.29 10.35 -15.79
N CYS A 35 -1.90 9.24 -16.25
CA CYS A 35 -2.84 9.18 -17.37
C CYS A 35 -3.77 7.96 -17.17
N TYR A 36 -5.05 8.18 -16.83
CA TYR A 36 -6.03 7.09 -16.69
C TYR A 36 -7.04 7.11 -17.84
N ILE A 37 -7.21 5.97 -18.53
CA ILE A 37 -8.18 5.83 -19.62
C ILE A 37 -9.52 5.43 -19.01
N VAL A 38 -10.50 6.34 -19.04
CA VAL A 38 -11.85 6.13 -18.48
C VAL A 38 -12.54 4.88 -19.05
N LYS A 39 -12.22 4.50 -20.30
CA LYS A 39 -12.77 3.30 -20.95
C LYS A 39 -12.43 1.99 -20.23
N ASN A 40 -11.35 1.95 -19.46
CA ASN A 40 -10.89 0.76 -18.74
C ASN A 40 -11.47 0.68 -17.31
N LEU A 41 -12.14 1.74 -16.84
CA LEU A 41 -12.77 1.80 -15.52
C LEU A 41 -13.78 0.66 -15.25
N PRO A 42 -14.70 0.30 -16.16
CA PRO A 42 -15.64 -0.80 -15.90
C PRO A 42 -14.94 -2.17 -15.78
N GLN A 43 -13.81 -2.36 -16.46
CA GLN A 43 -13.03 -3.61 -16.36
C GLN A 43 -12.35 -3.71 -15.00
N ALA A 44 -11.77 -2.61 -14.50
CA ALA A 44 -11.20 -2.56 -13.16
C ALA A 44 -12.26 -2.79 -12.07
N PHE A 45 -13.46 -2.23 -12.25
CA PHE A 45 -14.58 -2.44 -11.34
C PHE A 45 -15.04 -3.91 -11.31
N PHE A 46 -15.16 -4.55 -12.47
CA PHE A 46 -15.49 -5.97 -12.55
C PHE A 46 -14.46 -6.83 -11.81
N CYS A 47 -13.17 -6.58 -12.03
CA CYS A 47 -12.10 -7.26 -11.29
C CYS A 47 -12.17 -7.04 -9.77
N ALA A 48 -12.47 -5.82 -9.32
CA ALA A 48 -12.64 -5.49 -7.90
C ALA A 48 -13.84 -6.22 -7.26
N VAL A 49 -14.96 -6.30 -7.98
CA VAL A 49 -16.13 -7.07 -7.53
C VAL A 49 -15.79 -8.56 -7.44
N CYS A 50 -15.15 -9.14 -8.47
CA CYS A 50 -14.70 -10.53 -8.42
C CYS A 50 -13.73 -10.80 -7.27
N GLY A 51 -12.81 -9.89 -6.99
CA GLY A 51 -11.89 -10.01 -5.84
C GLY A 51 -12.64 -10.02 -4.51
N THR A 52 -13.60 -9.11 -4.35
CA THR A 52 -14.46 -9.04 -3.15
C THR A 52 -15.31 -10.29 -3.00
N THR A 53 -15.98 -10.74 -4.06
CA THR A 53 -16.86 -11.91 -3.99
C THR A 53 -16.08 -13.18 -3.69
N LEU A 54 -14.92 -13.40 -4.32
CA LEU A 54 -14.06 -14.54 -4.03
C LEU A 54 -13.53 -14.51 -2.59
N ALA A 55 -13.15 -13.33 -2.09
CA ALA A 55 -12.74 -13.18 -0.69
C ALA A 55 -13.89 -13.55 0.26
N SER A 56 -15.10 -13.02 0.02
CA SER A 56 -16.30 -13.37 0.80
C SER A 56 -16.68 -14.84 0.73
N MET A 57 -16.43 -15.54 -0.39
CA MET A 57 -16.70 -16.97 -0.51
C MET A 57 -15.66 -17.83 0.21
N CYS A 58 -14.42 -17.36 0.33
CA CYS A 58 -13.33 -18.06 1.02
C CYS A 58 -13.34 -17.81 2.54
N ASP A 59 -14.01 -16.76 2.98
CA ASP A 59 -14.05 -16.33 4.37
C ASP A 59 -15.12 -17.10 5.16
N PHE A 60 -14.71 -18.24 5.74
CA PHE A 60 -15.58 -19.14 6.52
C PHE A 60 -16.02 -18.56 7.87
N GLU A 61 -15.36 -17.50 8.34
CA GLU A 61 -15.61 -16.87 9.65
C GLU A 61 -15.84 -15.36 9.52
N SER A 62 -16.71 -14.93 8.59
CA SER A 62 -17.35 -13.59 8.53
C SER A 62 -16.49 -12.38 8.94
N SER A 63 -15.19 -12.38 8.63
CA SER A 63 -14.19 -11.45 9.14
C SER A 63 -13.84 -10.35 8.14
N VAL A 64 -14.27 -10.47 6.88
CA VAL A 64 -14.21 -9.38 5.89
C VAL A 64 -15.01 -8.15 6.36
N SER A 65 -15.88 -8.32 7.37
CA SER A 65 -16.71 -7.28 7.99
C SER A 65 -16.16 -6.79 9.36
N LEU A 66 -14.84 -6.69 9.55
CA LEU A 66 -14.25 -6.15 10.79
C LEU A 66 -14.71 -4.73 11.17
N PHE A 67 -15.47 -4.05 10.31
CA PHE A 67 -16.03 -2.70 10.53
C PHE A 67 -17.54 -2.58 10.25
N SER A 68 -18.35 -3.64 10.37
CA SER A 68 -19.82 -3.46 10.40
C SER A 68 -20.27 -2.96 11.76
N ASP A 69 -20.05 -1.68 12.01
CA ASP A 69 -20.78 -1.00 13.07
C ASP A 69 -22.18 -0.68 12.53
N ASN A 70 -23.18 -1.38 13.07
CA ASN A 70 -24.59 -1.04 12.87
C ASN A 70 -24.94 0.23 13.69
N TYR A 71 -24.21 1.33 13.47
CA TYR A 71 -24.59 2.60 14.04
C TYR A 71 -25.77 3.14 13.24
N SER A 72 -26.94 3.11 13.87
CA SER A 72 -28.07 3.88 13.37
C SER A 72 -27.65 5.35 13.36
N VAL A 73 -27.65 5.98 12.19
CA VAL A 73 -27.36 7.41 11.99
C VAL A 73 -28.43 8.28 12.65
N ALA A 74 -28.52 8.21 13.97
CA ALA A 74 -29.53 8.89 14.78
C ALA A 74 -29.04 10.27 15.27
N ASN A 75 -27.76 10.60 15.10
CA ASN A 75 -27.23 11.89 15.53
C ASN A 75 -27.08 12.82 14.33
N TRP A 76 -27.87 13.89 14.29
CA TRP A 76 -27.74 14.94 13.30
C TRP A 76 -26.40 15.67 13.52
N TYR A 77 -25.50 15.58 12.55
CA TYR A 77 -24.20 16.24 12.63
C TYR A 77 -24.37 17.74 12.75
N THR A 78 -23.76 18.33 13.78
CA THR A 78 -23.79 19.77 13.99
C THR A 78 -22.66 20.41 13.18
N PRO A 79 -22.79 21.64 12.63
CA PRO A 79 -21.70 22.31 11.90
C PRO A 79 -20.39 22.45 12.70
N PHE A 80 -20.45 22.41 14.03
CA PHE A 80 -19.27 22.36 14.89
C PHE A 80 -18.43 21.07 14.71
N ASP A 81 -19.09 19.93 14.43
CA ASP A 81 -18.41 18.65 14.22
C ASP A 81 -17.55 18.67 12.93
N MET A 82 -17.96 19.43 11.91
CA MET A 82 -17.15 19.62 10.69
C MET A 82 -15.82 20.31 10.99
N VAL A 83 -15.80 21.30 11.88
CA VAL A 83 -14.55 21.98 12.28
C VAL A 83 -13.62 21.00 13.00
N LEU A 84 -14.18 20.14 13.86
CA LEU A 84 -13.42 19.08 14.52
C LEU A 84 -12.87 18.04 13.52
N PHE A 85 -13.64 17.65 12.50
CA PHE A 85 -13.15 16.74 11.46
C PHE A 85 -12.01 17.34 10.63
N VAL A 86 -12.08 18.64 10.31
CA VAL A 86 -10.99 19.34 9.63
C VAL A 86 -9.75 19.41 10.51
N ALA A 87 -9.91 19.77 11.79
CA ALA A 87 -8.80 19.79 12.74
C ALA A 87 -8.15 18.40 12.88
N LEU A 88 -8.96 17.34 13.02
CA LEU A 88 -8.50 15.96 13.08
C LEU A 88 -7.75 15.56 11.80
N GLY A 89 -8.27 15.93 10.62
CA GLY A 89 -7.62 15.72 9.34
C GLY A 89 -6.25 16.40 9.25
N THR A 90 -6.13 17.64 9.76
CA THR A 90 -4.85 18.36 9.77
C THR A 90 -3.81 17.68 10.67
N VAL A 91 -4.23 17.22 11.86
CA VAL A 91 -3.35 16.49 12.79
C VAL A 91 -2.92 15.16 12.19
N CYS A 92 -3.85 14.41 11.59
CA CYS A 92 -3.56 13.15 10.91
C CYS A 92 -2.56 13.34 9.76
N GLY A 93 -2.73 14.40 8.95
CA GLY A 93 -1.81 14.72 7.86
C GLY A 93 -0.39 15.06 8.36
N LEU A 94 -0.27 15.83 9.43
CA LEU A 94 1.02 16.15 10.05
C LEU A 94 1.70 14.89 10.61
N LEU A 95 0.95 14.04 11.32
CA LEU A 95 1.46 12.76 11.83
C LEU A 95 1.88 11.83 10.69
N GLY A 96 1.12 11.76 9.60
CA GLY A 96 1.47 11.00 8.40
C GLY A 96 2.77 11.48 7.76
N SER A 97 2.98 12.81 7.67
CA SER A 97 4.23 13.39 7.17
C SER A 97 5.43 13.00 8.03
N VAL A 98 5.29 13.09 9.37
CA VAL A 98 6.35 12.67 10.31
C VAL A 98 6.64 11.18 10.19
N PHE A 99 5.60 10.35 10.07
CA PHE A 99 5.75 8.91 9.89
C PHE A 99 6.53 8.56 8.62
N VAL A 100 6.18 9.17 7.48
CA VAL A 100 6.90 8.95 6.21
C VAL A 100 8.36 9.40 6.32
N HIS A 101 8.63 10.50 7.01
CA HIS A 101 10.00 10.96 7.26
C HIS A 101 10.80 9.94 8.09
N PHE A 102 10.20 9.40 9.15
CA PHE A 102 10.82 8.40 9.99
C PHE A 102 11.14 7.10 9.23
N VAL A 103 10.16 6.58 8.47
CA VAL A 103 10.34 5.40 7.61
C VAL A 103 11.43 5.63 6.56
N SER A 104 11.54 6.85 6.04
CA SER A 104 12.58 7.22 5.07
C SER A 104 13.98 7.20 5.71
N ILE A 105 14.13 7.67 6.95
CA ILE A 105 15.39 7.58 7.69
C ILE A 105 15.76 6.12 7.92
N LEU A 106 14.82 5.30 8.40
CA LEU A 106 15.03 3.88 8.64
C LEU A 106 15.46 3.14 7.36
N SER A 107 14.82 3.45 6.24
CA SER A 107 15.16 2.88 4.93
C SER A 107 16.58 3.26 4.49
N LYS A 108 17.01 4.51 4.73
CA LYS A 108 18.38 4.97 4.45
C LYS A 108 19.41 4.27 5.33
N ILE A 109 19.13 4.11 6.64
CA ILE A 109 20.01 3.41 7.58
C ILE A 109 20.18 1.95 7.14
N ARG A 110 19.07 1.24 6.86
CA ARG A 110 19.09 -0.13 6.36
C ARG A 110 19.96 -0.27 5.11
N ASN A 111 19.79 0.63 4.14
CA ASN A 111 20.55 0.58 2.90
C ASN A 111 22.05 0.84 3.11
N ARG A 112 22.43 1.72 4.04
CA ARG A 112 23.85 1.94 4.41
C ARG A 112 24.46 0.70 5.07
N LEU A 113 23.72 0.01 5.94
CA LEU A 113 24.22 -1.22 6.58
C LEU A 113 24.42 -2.35 5.58
N LEU A 114 23.50 -2.51 4.63
CA LEU A 114 23.61 -3.53 3.56
C LEU A 114 24.80 -3.25 2.62
N ASP A 115 25.11 -1.98 2.34
CA ASP A 115 26.25 -1.61 1.50
C ASP A 115 27.60 -1.89 2.19
N GLN A 116 27.71 -1.59 3.49
CA GLN A 116 28.89 -1.94 4.29
C GLN A 116 29.10 -3.46 4.36
N GLY A 117 28.01 -4.25 4.40
CA GLY A 117 28.05 -5.71 4.32
C GLY A 117 28.58 -6.22 2.99
N LYS A 118 28.14 -5.64 1.85
CA LYS A 118 28.66 -5.99 0.52
C LYS A 118 30.14 -5.67 0.38
N ILE A 119 30.57 -4.47 0.79
CA ILE A 119 31.98 -4.04 0.69
C ILE A 119 32.90 -4.93 1.53
N LYS A 120 32.53 -5.21 2.79
CA LYS A 120 33.31 -6.11 3.66
C LYS A 120 33.36 -7.53 3.10
N GLY A 121 32.28 -8.03 2.51
CA GLY A 121 32.23 -9.33 1.83
C GLY A 121 33.14 -9.40 0.61
N THR A 122 33.12 -8.40 -0.27
CA THR A 122 33.98 -8.31 -1.45
C THR A 122 35.46 -8.19 -1.08
N LEU A 123 35.80 -7.43 -0.03
CA LEU A 123 37.18 -7.31 0.46
C LEU A 123 37.70 -8.63 1.05
N LYS A 124 36.88 -9.36 1.81
CA LYS A 124 37.24 -10.66 2.37
C LYS A 124 37.51 -11.70 1.26
N LEU A 125 36.71 -11.67 0.19
CA LEU A 125 36.92 -12.54 -0.97
C LEU A 125 38.20 -12.14 -1.74
N LYS A 126 38.42 -10.84 -1.99
CA LYS A 126 39.61 -10.36 -2.69
C LYS A 126 40.91 -10.70 -1.94
N GLN A 127 40.89 -10.62 -0.61
CA GLN A 127 42.04 -11.01 0.22
C GLN A 127 42.29 -12.52 0.16
N LYS A 128 41.23 -13.34 0.19
CA LYS A 128 41.35 -14.81 0.06
C LYS A 128 41.89 -15.22 -1.32
N THR A 129 41.50 -14.53 -2.39
CA THR A 129 42.00 -14.80 -3.75
C THR A 129 43.44 -14.31 -3.98
N VAL A 130 43.89 -13.24 -3.31
CA VAL A 130 45.28 -12.76 -3.41
C VAL A 130 46.26 -13.69 -2.70
N ILE A 131 45.88 -14.26 -1.56
CA ILE A 131 46.75 -15.17 -0.78
C ILE A 131 46.89 -16.54 -1.47
N GLN A 132 45.94 -16.94 -2.33
CA GLN A 132 45.95 -18.21 -3.05
C GLN A 132 46.58 -18.17 -4.45
N ARG A 133 47.19 -17.06 -4.89
CA ARG A 133 47.89 -17.05 -6.18
C ARG A 133 49.27 -17.72 -6.03
N PRO A 134 49.53 -18.88 -6.67
CA PRO A 134 50.89 -19.42 -6.74
C PRO A 134 51.75 -18.46 -7.55
N PHE A 135 52.89 -18.08 -6.97
CA PHE A 135 53.94 -17.28 -7.60
C PHE A 135 54.69 -18.20 -8.57
N TYR A 136 54.41 -18.07 -9.88
CA TYR A 136 55.17 -18.68 -10.97
C TYR A 136 55.84 -17.58 -11.78
#